data_AF-A0A377E686-F1
#
_entry.id   AF-A0A377E686-F1
#
_cell.length_a   1.000
_cell.length_b   1.000
_cell.length_c   1.000
_cell.angle_alpha   90.00
_cell.angle_beta   90.00
_cell.angle_gamma   90.00
#
_symmetry.space_group_name_H-M   'P 1'
#
loop_
_entity.id
_entity.type
_entity.pdbx_description
1 polymer ?
#
loop_
_entity_poly.entity_id
_entity_poly.type
_entity_poly.pdbx_seq_one_letter_code
_entity_poly.pdbx_strand_id
1 'polypeptide(L)'
;MKKAEQYLLENETTKNYLGIDGIPEFGRCTQELLFGKGSALINDKRARTAQTPGGTGALRVAADFLAKNTSVKRVWVSNPSWPNHKSVFNSAGLEVREYAIMMRKITLLTSMH
;
A
#
# COMPACT_ATOMS: atom_id res chain seq x y z
N MET A 1 16.48 2.91 -6.03
CA MET A 1 16.19 1.69 -6.80
C MET A 1 17.46 1.04 -7.32
N LYS A 2 18.20 1.65 -8.27
CA LYS A 2 19.37 1.02 -8.92
C LYS A 2 20.37 0.31 -8.00
N LYS A 3 20.78 0.89 -6.86
CA LYS A 3 21.75 0.25 -5.94
C LYS A 3 21.20 -1.00 -5.24
N ALA A 4 19.91 -1.01 -4.89
CA ALA A 4 19.29 -2.16 -4.24
C ALA A 4 19.01 -3.28 -5.26
N GLU A 5 18.57 -2.93 -6.46
CA GLU A 5 18.41 -3.86 -7.58
C GLU A 5 19.75 -4.47 -8.02
N GLN A 6 20.81 -3.66 -8.06
CA GLN A 6 22.15 -4.13 -8.37
C GLN A 6 22.69 -5.07 -7.29
N TYR A 7 22.52 -4.74 -6.01
CA TYR A 7 22.88 -5.63 -4.91
C TYR A 7 22.10 -6.96 -4.96
N LEU A 8 20.80 -6.92 -5.26
CA LEU A 8 20.00 -8.13 -5.48
C LEU A 8 20.53 -8.95 -6.66
N LEU A 9 20.80 -8.32 -7.80
CA LEU A 9 21.33 -9.00 -8.99
C LEU A 9 22.70 -9.65 -8.74
N GLU A 10 23.56 -9.00 -7.95
CA GLU A 10 24.91 -9.48 -7.62
C GLU A 10 24.89 -10.61 -6.56
N ASN A 11 23.85 -10.69 -5.73
CA ASN A 11 23.76 -11.64 -4.61
C ASN A 11 22.64 -12.70 -4.75
N GLU A 12 21.76 -12.59 -5.76
CA GLU A 12 20.75 -13.61 -6.08
C GLU A 12 21.43 -14.84 -6.68
N THR A 13 21.56 -15.88 -5.86
CA THR A 13 22.18 -17.15 -6.25
C THR A 13 21.20 -18.13 -6.91
N THR A 14 19.88 -17.89 -6.87
CA THR A 14 18.87 -18.75 -7.50
C THR A 14 17.68 -17.96 -8.05
N LYS A 15 17.19 -18.31 -9.25
CA LYS A 15 15.96 -17.77 -9.86
C LYS A 15 14.70 -18.49 -9.39
N ASN A 16 14.66 -18.86 -8.10
CA ASN A 16 13.55 -19.64 -7.57
C ASN A 16 12.32 -18.77 -7.39
N TYR A 17 11.15 -19.32 -7.72
CA TYR A 17 9.86 -18.68 -7.47
C TYR A 17 9.77 -18.29 -5.99
N LEU A 18 9.44 -17.02 -5.75
CA LEU A 18 9.12 -16.55 -4.40
C LEU A 18 7.83 -17.25 -3.94
N GLY A 19 7.71 -17.47 -2.62
CA GLY A 19 6.44 -17.86 -2.03
C GLY A 19 5.35 -16.85 -2.37
N ILE A 20 4.07 -17.26 -2.31
CA ILE A 20 2.91 -16.41 -2.65
C ILE A 20 2.95 -15.07 -1.90
N ASP A 21 3.43 -15.07 -0.65
CA ASP A 21 3.53 -13.88 0.19
C ASP A 21 4.82 -13.05 -0.04
N GLY A 22 5.73 -13.52 -0.89
CA GLY A 22 7.04 -12.91 -1.16
C GLY A 22 8.16 -13.43 -0.27
N ILE A 23 9.22 -12.63 -0.11
CA ILE A 23 10.38 -12.98 0.71
C ILE A 23 10.04 -12.74 2.20
N PRO A 24 10.15 -13.74 3.10
CA PRO A 24 9.83 -13.55 4.52
C PRO A 24 10.61 -12.41 5.20
N GLU A 25 11.88 -12.27 4.84
CA GLU A 25 12.76 -11.22 5.36
C GLU A 25 12.34 -9.82 4.90
N PHE A 26 11.84 -9.70 3.66
CA PHE A 26 11.24 -8.47 3.15
C PHE A 26 10.00 -8.11 3.97
N GLY A 27 9.16 -9.11 4.29
CA GLY A 27 8.00 -8.94 5.17
C GLY A 27 8.38 -8.41 6.55
N ARG A 28 9.35 -9.06 7.21
CA ARG A 28 9.87 -8.66 8.54
C ARG A 28 10.40 -7.21 8.52
N CYS A 29 11.29 -6.90 7.58
CA CYS A 29 11.87 -5.56 7.45
C CYS A 29 10.79 -4.50 7.17
N THR A 30 9.79 -4.82 6.34
CA THR A 30 8.68 -3.90 6.03
C THR A 30 7.83 -3.62 7.26
N GLN A 31 7.51 -4.64 8.07
CA GLN A 31 6.76 -4.45 9.31
C GLN A 31 7.51 -3.58 10.31
N GLU A 32 8.81 -3.83 10.50
CA GLU A 32 9.66 -3.00 11.38
C GLU A 32 9.77 -1.56 10.89
N LEU A 33 9.86 -1.36 9.58
CA LEU A 33 9.89 -0.02 8.97
C LEU A 33 8.58 0.74 9.21
N LEU A 34 7.43 0.08 9.07
CA LEU A 34 6.11 0.72 9.19
C LEU A 34 5.68 0.96 10.64
N PHE A 35 5.95 -0.01 11.53
CA PHE A 35 5.41 0.01 12.89
C PHE A 35 6.46 0.24 13.98
N GLY A 36 7.75 0.26 13.61
CA GLY A 36 8.87 0.34 14.55
C GLY A 36 9.30 -1.04 15.07
N LYS A 37 10.60 -1.16 15.37
CA LYS A 37 11.16 -2.38 16.00
C LYS A 37 10.54 -2.60 17.38
N GLY A 38 10.18 -3.85 17.68
CA GLY A 38 9.58 -4.23 18.96
C GLY A 38 8.12 -3.78 19.14
N SER A 39 7.45 -3.33 18.08
CA SER A 39 6.02 -2.99 18.12
C SER A 39 5.19 -4.17 18.60
N ALA A 40 4.25 -3.93 19.53
CA ALA A 40 3.30 -4.94 19.98
C ALA A 40 2.52 -5.57 18.82
N LEU A 41 2.26 -4.82 17.73
CA LEU A 41 1.59 -5.35 16.53
C LEU A 41 2.38 -6.49 15.88
N ILE A 42 3.70 -6.40 15.89
CA ILE A 42 4.61 -7.41 15.33
C ILE A 42 4.76 -8.57 16.34
N ASN A 43 5.05 -8.24 17.60
CA ASN A 43 5.28 -9.25 18.65
C ASN A 43 4.04 -10.12 18.90
N ASP A 44 2.85 -9.52 18.91
CA ASP A 44 1.57 -10.22 19.06
C ASP A 44 1.10 -10.91 17.76
N LYS A 45 1.90 -10.85 16.68
CA LYS A 45 1.58 -11.41 15.36
C LYS A 45 0.24 -10.90 14.79
N ARG A 46 -0.08 -9.63 15.01
CA ARG A 46 -1.30 -8.97 14.50
C ARG A 46 -1.08 -8.26 13.16
N ALA A 47 0.16 -8.19 12.68
CA ALA A 47 0.50 -7.74 11.33
C ALA A 47 0.72 -8.93 10.37
N ARG A 48 0.31 -8.77 9.11
CA ARG A 48 0.63 -9.67 7.99
C ARG A 48 1.13 -8.85 6.82
N THR A 49 2.01 -9.43 6.02
CA THR A 49 2.63 -8.76 4.87
C THR A 49 2.66 -9.72 3.71
N ALA A 50 2.17 -9.26 2.55
CA ALA A 50 2.32 -9.92 1.28
C ALA A 50 2.99 -8.92 0.33
N GLN A 51 4.05 -9.35 -0.37
CA GLN A 51 4.76 -8.52 -1.32
C GLN A 51 3.96 -8.38 -2.62
N THR A 52 3.88 -7.15 -3.14
CA THR A 52 3.13 -6.85 -4.38
C THR A 52 3.95 -5.99 -5.34
N PRO A 53 3.62 -5.99 -6.65
CA PRO A 53 4.24 -5.08 -7.62
C PRO A 53 3.79 -3.64 -7.36
N GLY A 54 4.55 -2.93 -6.52
CA GLY A 54 4.30 -1.55 -6.14
C GLY A 54 3.01 -1.34 -5.32
N GLY A 55 2.74 -0.07 -5.00
CA GLY A 55 1.58 0.32 -4.17
C GLY A 55 0.23 0.09 -4.85
N THR A 56 0.15 0.20 -6.18
CA THR A 56 -1.09 -0.12 -6.93
C THR A 56 -1.47 -1.59 -6.78
N GLY A 57 -0.50 -2.50 -6.88
CA GLY A 57 -0.71 -3.93 -6.64
C GLY A 57 -1.17 -4.20 -5.21
N ALA A 58 -0.57 -3.52 -4.23
CA ALA A 58 -0.97 -3.62 -2.82
C ALA A 58 -2.44 -3.22 -2.62
N LEU A 59 -2.85 -2.09 -3.20
CA LEU A 59 -4.23 -1.62 -3.13
C LEU A 59 -5.20 -2.58 -3.81
N ARG A 60 -4.82 -3.17 -4.94
CA ARG A 60 -5.66 -4.15 -5.63
C ARG A 60 -5.87 -5.41 -4.80
N VAL A 61 -4.79 -5.99 -4.26
CA VAL A 61 -4.85 -7.17 -3.40
C VAL A 61 -5.71 -6.89 -2.16
N ALA A 62 -5.52 -5.72 -1.53
CA ALA A 62 -6.32 -5.31 -0.38
C ALA A 62 -7.82 -5.15 -0.73
N ALA A 63 -8.14 -4.54 -1.88
CA ALA A 63 -9.51 -4.36 -2.34
C ALA A 63 -10.19 -5.71 -2.61
N ASP A 64 -9.51 -6.64 -3.31
CA ASP A 64 -10.02 -7.98 -3.56
C ASP A 64 -10.16 -8.78 -2.25
N PHE A 65 -9.24 -8.61 -1.30
CA PHE A 65 -9.35 -9.24 0.02
C PHE A 65 -10.60 -8.78 0.75
N LEU A 66 -10.84 -7.47 0.82
CA LEU A 66 -12.04 -6.90 1.45
C LEU A 66 -13.31 -7.43 0.80
N ALA A 67 -13.38 -7.39 -0.54
CA ALA A 67 -14.58 -7.79 -1.28
C ALA A 67 -14.92 -9.29 -1.12
N LYS A 68 -13.89 -10.15 -1.01
CA LYS A 68 -14.05 -11.62 -1.01
C LYS A 68 -14.11 -12.22 0.40
N ASN A 69 -13.43 -11.62 1.37
CA ASN A 69 -13.21 -12.23 2.69
C ASN A 69 -13.88 -11.46 3.83
N THR A 70 -14.61 -10.38 3.53
CA THR A 70 -15.33 -9.59 4.53
C THR A 70 -16.72 -9.21 4.04
N SER A 71 -17.55 -8.66 4.93
CA SER A 71 -18.86 -8.10 4.57
C SER A 71 -18.79 -6.66 4.04
N VAL A 72 -17.60 -6.07 3.91
CA VAL A 72 -17.42 -4.70 3.45
C VAL A 72 -17.93 -4.55 2.01
N LYS A 73 -18.80 -3.56 1.79
CA LYS A 73 -19.31 -3.19 0.46
C LYS A 73 -18.94 -1.77 0.05
N ARG A 74 -18.43 -0.95 0.98
CA ARG A 74 -18.17 0.47 0.78
C ARG A 74 -16.81 0.88 1.35
N VAL A 75 -16.10 1.72 0.62
CA VAL A 75 -14.88 2.40 1.06
C VAL A 75 -15.04 3.92 0.96
N TRP A 76 -14.35 4.64 1.83
CA TRP A 76 -14.35 6.10 1.86
C TRP A 76 -12.98 6.63 1.45
N VAL A 77 -12.95 7.49 0.44
CA VAL A 77 -11.72 8.10 -0.11
C VAL A 77 -11.81 9.61 0.05
N SER A 78 -10.69 10.28 0.33
CA SER A 78 -10.67 11.75 0.44
C SER A 78 -11.07 12.41 -0.89
N ASN A 79 -11.59 13.64 -0.83
CA ASN A 79 -11.73 14.50 -2.00
C ASN A 79 -11.01 15.83 -1.70
N PRO A 80 -9.89 16.14 -2.42
CA PRO A 80 -9.32 15.33 -3.50
C PRO A 80 -8.51 14.12 -3.01
N SER A 81 -8.21 13.19 -3.92
CA SER A 81 -7.34 12.02 -3.70
C SER A 81 -6.62 11.63 -4.99
N TRP A 82 -5.73 10.64 -4.91
CA TRP A 82 -5.10 10.06 -6.09
C TRP A 82 -6.17 9.47 -7.03
N PRO A 83 -6.24 9.88 -8.32
CA PRO A 83 -7.33 9.50 -9.22
C PRO A 83 -7.56 7.99 -9.34
N ASN A 84 -6.49 7.20 -9.19
CA ASN A 84 -6.55 5.76 -9.36
C ASN A 84 -7.20 5.01 -8.19
N HIS A 85 -7.36 5.63 -7.00
CA HIS A 85 -8.04 4.98 -5.87
C HIS A 85 -9.44 4.51 -6.24
N LYS A 86 -10.23 5.37 -6.91
CA LYS A 86 -11.59 5.04 -7.33
C LYS A 86 -11.61 3.83 -8.27
N SER A 87 -10.73 3.84 -9.27
CA SER A 87 -10.64 2.77 -10.27
C SER A 87 -10.32 1.43 -9.63
N VAL A 88 -9.34 1.39 -8.71
CA VAL A 88 -8.93 0.15 -8.03
C VAL A 88 -10.07 -0.46 -7.21
N PHE A 89 -10.74 0.35 -6.37
CA PHE A 89 -11.79 -0.16 -5.49
C PHE A 89 -13.09 -0.50 -6.25
N ASN A 90 -13.50 0.31 -7.22
CA ASN A 90 -14.65 -0.02 -8.07
C ASN A 90 -14.43 -1.32 -8.85
N SER A 91 -13.21 -1.56 -9.34
CA SER A 91 -12.86 -2.80 -10.06
C SER A 91 -12.84 -4.06 -9.18
N ALA A 92 -12.89 -3.91 -7.85
CA ALA A 92 -13.09 -5.00 -6.90
C ALA A 92 -14.57 -5.15 -6.49
N GLY A 93 -15.48 -4.35 -7.05
CA GLY A 93 -16.91 -4.36 -6.72
C GLY A 93 -17.27 -3.61 -5.44
N LEU A 94 -16.37 -2.76 -4.93
CA LEU A 94 -16.63 -1.94 -3.74
C LEU A 94 -17.19 -0.57 -4.14
N GLU A 95 -18.24 -0.14 -3.45
CA GLU A 95 -18.80 1.21 -3.58
C GLU A 95 -17.82 2.25 -3.04
N VAL A 96 -17.40 3.21 -3.85
CA VAL A 96 -16.52 4.30 -3.41
C VAL A 96 -17.36 5.53 -3.05
N ARG A 97 -17.26 5.96 -1.79
CA ARG A 97 -17.79 7.25 -1.30
C ARG A 97 -16.65 8.20 -0.99
N GLU A 98 -16.96 9.49 -0.98
CA GLU A 98 -15.97 10.55 -0.79
C GLU A 98 -16.21 11.34 0.50
N TYR A 99 -15.12 11.77 1.15
CA TYR A 99 -15.18 12.73 2.25
C TYR A 99 -14.22 13.91 1.99
N ALA A 100 -14.61 15.10 2.40
CA ALA A 100 -13.78 16.29 2.22
C ALA A 100 -12.61 16.32 3.21
N ILE A 101 -11.43 16.73 2.74
CA ILE A 101 -10.29 17.05 3.60
C ILE A 101 -10.11 18.57 3.68
N MET A 102 -9.64 19.06 4.83
CA MET A 102 -9.30 20.47 4.99
C MET A 102 -8.01 20.77 4.21
N MET A 103 -8.15 21.30 3.00
CA MET A 103 -7.03 21.87 2.27
C MET A 103 -6.78 23.29 2.78
N ARG A 104 -5.68 23.51 3.51
CA ARG A 104 -5.15 24.87 3.68
C ARG A 104 -4.73 25.38 2.30
N LYS A 105 -5.55 26.26 1.73
CA LYS A 105 -5.25 26.97 0.48
C LYS A 105 -3.99 27.80 0.74
N ILE A 106 -2.82 27.32 0.32
CA ILE A 106 -1.65 28.20 0.10
C ILE A 106 -1.98 28.96 -1.19
N THR A 107 -2.86 29.95 -1.08
CA THR A 107 -3.01 30.95 -2.11
C THR A 107 -1.82 31.88 -1.95
N LEU A 108 -0.75 31.59 -2.69
CA LEU A 108 0.26 32.60 -3.00
C LEU A 108 -0.47 33.73 -3.72
N LEU A 109 -0.67 34.83 -3.00
CA LEU A 109 -0.98 36.14 -3.56
C LEU A 109 0.21 36.54 -4.45
N THR A 110 0.22 36.12 -5.71
CA THR A 110 0.89 36.91 -6.75
C THR A 110 -0.07 38.04 -7.08
N SER A 111 -0.09 39.05 -6.22
CA SER A 111 -0.58 40.38 -6.59
C SER A 111 0.34 40.88 -7.69
N MET A 112 -0.26 41.20 -8.83
CA MET A 112 0.29 42.09 -9.82
C MET A 112 0.86 43.33 -9.13
N HIS A 113 2.09 43.69 -9.44
CA HIS A 113 2.59 45.04 -9.69
C HIS A 113 3.70 44.90 -10.73
#